data_AF-A0A3E0VT08-F1
#
_entry.id   AF-A0A3E0VT08-F1
#
_cell.length_a   1.000
_cell.length_b   1.000
_cell.length_c   1.000
_cell.angle_alpha   90.00
_cell.angle_beta   90.00
_cell.angle_gamma   90.00
#
_symmetry.space_group_name_H-M   'P 1'
#
loop_
_entity.id
_entity.type
_entity.pdbx_description
1 polymer ?
#
loop_
_entity_poly.entity_id
_entity_poly.type
_entity_poly.pdbx_seq_one_letter_code
_entity_poly.pdbx_strand_id
1 'polypeptide(L)'
;MAVETDNTPKFAEYAHPDRLVSTEWLAEHLGDLDLVVVESDEDVLLYETGHIPGSVKIDWHTDLNDPVTRDYIFGEQFAELVGSRGIDRNSTVVIYGDKSNWWAAYTLWVFSLFGHEDVRLLDGGRDKWIAEGRETTTDEPPIIPREYPVSERSDVEIRAFKDDVLDHLDMGGKLIDVRSPEEYSGERTTAPAYPDEGALRAGHIPSAHNVPWAKAAAEDGTFKPLADLNEIYREGLGLTDDDDVIAYCRIGERSSHTWFVLTHLLGFEGVRNYDGSWTEWGSAVRVPIVKGAERGEVPTA
;
A
#
# COMPACT_ATOMS: atom_id res chain seq x y z
N MET A 1 -4.18 5.03 25.01
CA MET A 1 -3.15 6.05 24.67
C MET A 1 -2.29 5.42 23.58
N ALA A 2 -1.81 6.19 22.59
CA ALA A 2 -0.97 5.62 21.54
C ALA A 2 0.24 4.91 22.16
N VAL A 3 0.57 3.72 21.64
CA VAL A 3 1.73 2.93 22.09
C VAL A 3 3.01 3.66 21.69
N GLU A 4 4.08 3.51 22.46
CA GLU A 4 5.36 4.19 22.19
C GLU A 4 5.83 3.98 20.75
N THR A 5 6.51 4.97 20.16
CA THR A 5 7.11 4.85 18.83
C THR A 5 8.37 3.97 18.89
N ASP A 6 8.62 3.20 17.83
CA ASP A 6 9.87 2.44 17.73
C ASP A 6 11.07 3.37 17.51
N ASN A 7 12.08 3.26 18.37
CA ASN A 7 13.30 4.08 18.35
C ASN A 7 14.45 3.45 17.53
N THR A 8 14.16 2.48 16.67
CA THR A 8 15.13 1.86 15.76
C THR A 8 15.86 2.95 14.96
N PRO A 9 17.21 3.02 15.00
CA PRO A 9 17.95 4.14 14.41
C PRO A 9 17.66 4.40 12.93
N LYS A 10 17.40 3.33 12.15
CA LYS A 10 17.02 3.44 10.73
C LYS A 10 15.75 4.27 10.54
N PHE A 11 14.76 4.12 11.41
CA PHE A 11 13.47 4.80 11.25
C PHE A 11 13.58 6.29 11.49
N ALA A 12 14.47 6.72 12.39
CA ALA A 12 14.73 8.13 12.68
C ALA A 12 15.26 8.92 11.47
N GLU A 13 15.71 8.24 10.41
CA GLU A 13 16.09 8.87 9.15
C GLU A 13 14.88 9.20 8.27
N TYR A 14 13.75 8.49 8.40
CA TYR A 14 12.56 8.72 7.59
C TYR A 14 11.78 9.97 8.01
N ALA A 15 10.96 10.50 7.10
CA ALA A 15 10.14 11.68 7.37
C ALA A 15 9.11 11.45 8.50
N HIS A 16 8.48 10.27 8.53
CA HIS A 16 7.51 9.87 9.54
C HIS A 16 7.95 8.55 10.21
N PRO A 17 8.89 8.61 11.19
CA PRO A 17 9.45 7.42 11.85
C PRO A 17 8.37 6.59 12.58
N ASP A 18 7.29 7.23 13.03
CA ASP A 18 6.16 6.64 13.74
C ASP A 18 5.31 5.68 12.88
N ARG A 19 5.52 5.67 11.55
CA ARG A 19 4.77 4.81 10.61
C ARG A 19 5.34 3.41 10.44
N LEU A 20 6.47 3.10 11.08
CA LEU A 20 7.11 1.79 11.04
C LEU A 20 7.41 1.28 12.44
N VAL A 21 7.38 -0.05 12.57
CA VAL A 21 7.89 -0.76 13.74
C VAL A 21 8.73 -1.94 13.29
N SER A 22 9.74 -2.28 14.09
CA SER A 22 10.60 -3.43 13.90
C SER A 22 9.95 -4.68 14.47
N THR A 23 10.43 -5.84 14.02
CA THR A 23 10.05 -7.15 14.56
C THR A 23 10.45 -7.32 16.03
N GLU A 24 11.52 -6.65 16.47
CA GLU A 24 11.93 -6.62 17.89
C GLU A 24 10.94 -5.83 18.73
N TRP A 25 10.64 -4.59 18.33
CA TRP A 25 9.65 -3.76 19.02
C TRP A 25 8.30 -4.45 19.11
N LEU A 26 7.81 -5.04 18.01
CA LEU A 26 6.50 -5.69 18.03
C LEU A 26 6.49 -6.87 19.01
N ALA A 27 7.55 -7.68 19.04
CA ALA A 27 7.65 -8.81 19.96
C ALA A 27 7.63 -8.38 21.44
N GLU A 28 8.17 -7.20 21.76
CA GLU A 28 8.16 -6.64 23.12
C GLU A 28 6.80 -6.06 23.54
N HIS A 29 5.96 -5.67 22.58
CA HIS A 29 4.67 -5.01 22.81
C HIS A 29 3.46 -5.94 22.55
N LEU A 30 3.70 -7.21 22.18
CA LEU A 30 2.62 -8.19 22.03
C LEU A 30 1.81 -8.31 23.34
N GLY A 31 0.51 -8.04 23.25
CA GLY A 31 -0.42 -8.08 24.38
C GLY A 31 -0.71 -6.72 25.04
N ASP A 32 -0.12 -5.63 24.56
CA ASP A 32 -0.47 -4.28 24.98
C ASP A 32 -1.95 -3.98 24.68
N LEU A 33 -2.66 -3.39 25.64
CA LEU A 33 -4.11 -3.19 25.59
C LEU A 33 -4.59 -2.25 24.48
N ASP A 34 -3.71 -1.35 24.03
CA ASP A 34 -3.99 -0.34 23.00
C ASP A 34 -3.38 -0.72 21.64
N LEU A 35 -2.72 -1.88 21.51
CA LEU A 35 -2.13 -2.39 20.27
C LEU A 35 -3.02 -3.47 19.64
N VAL A 36 -3.34 -3.33 18.36
CA VAL A 36 -3.94 -4.41 17.56
C VAL A 36 -3.01 -4.74 16.39
N VAL A 37 -2.65 -6.01 16.27
CA VAL A 37 -1.81 -6.51 15.17
C VAL A 37 -2.72 -7.11 14.10
N VAL A 38 -2.54 -6.71 12.85
CA VAL A 38 -3.34 -7.14 11.71
C VAL A 38 -2.46 -7.84 10.67
N GLU A 39 -2.85 -9.04 10.26
CA GLU A 39 -2.28 -9.71 9.09
C GLU A 39 -3.14 -9.46 7.84
N SER A 40 -2.50 -9.10 6.74
CA SER A 40 -3.15 -8.86 5.44
C SER A 40 -2.22 -9.29 4.29
N ASP A 41 -2.60 -10.37 3.62
CA ASP A 41 -1.79 -11.08 2.62
C ASP A 41 -2.46 -11.13 1.24
N GLU A 42 -1.68 -11.47 0.22
CA GLU A 42 -2.24 -11.86 -1.08
C GLU A 42 -2.90 -13.24 -1.02
N ASP A 43 -2.21 -14.18 -0.38
CA ASP A 43 -2.75 -15.52 -0.13
C ASP A 43 -3.65 -15.48 1.09
N VAL A 44 -4.96 -15.40 0.83
CA VAL A 44 -6.00 -15.33 1.87
C VAL A 44 -6.04 -16.57 2.77
N LEU A 45 -5.34 -17.66 2.47
CA LEU A 45 -5.30 -18.85 3.34
C LEU A 45 -4.05 -18.90 4.22
N LEU A 46 -3.14 -17.93 4.09
CA LEU A 46 -1.82 -17.97 4.71
C LEU A 46 -1.89 -17.78 6.23
N TYR A 47 -2.75 -16.88 6.71
CA TYR A 47 -3.00 -16.63 8.13
C TYR A 47 -3.32 -17.92 8.91
N GLU A 48 -4.18 -18.78 8.36
CA GLU A 48 -4.61 -20.03 8.99
C GLU A 48 -3.48 -21.08 9.10
N THR A 49 -2.39 -20.92 8.35
CA THR A 49 -1.21 -21.80 8.43
C THR A 49 -0.28 -21.45 9.60
N GLY A 50 -0.46 -20.27 10.19
CA GLY A 50 0.31 -19.76 11.31
C GLY A 50 0.51 -18.26 11.19
N HIS A 51 0.37 -17.50 12.27
CA HIS A 51 0.41 -16.04 12.31
C HIS A 51 1.08 -15.54 13.59
N ILE A 52 1.36 -14.24 13.70
CA ILE A 52 1.92 -13.62 14.90
C ILE A 52 0.92 -13.78 16.07
N PRO A 53 1.33 -14.24 17.26
CA PRO A 53 0.42 -14.42 18.38
C PRO A 53 -0.37 -13.15 18.70
N GLY A 54 -1.70 -13.28 18.78
CA GLY A 54 -2.60 -12.16 19.04
C GLY A 54 -3.04 -11.37 17.81
N SER A 55 -2.49 -11.64 16.62
CA SER A 55 -2.88 -10.92 15.40
C SER A 55 -4.25 -11.36 14.89
N VAL A 56 -4.97 -10.42 14.29
CA VAL A 56 -6.26 -10.67 13.62
C VAL A 56 -6.09 -10.57 12.11
N LYS A 57 -6.94 -11.25 11.36
CA LYS A 57 -6.94 -11.20 9.90
C LYS A 57 -7.87 -10.10 9.36
N ILE A 58 -7.38 -9.35 8.36
CA ILE A 58 -8.21 -8.53 7.47
C ILE A 58 -7.94 -8.98 6.03
N ASP A 59 -8.97 -9.57 5.40
CA ASP A 59 -8.93 -10.00 4.01
C ASP A 59 -9.22 -8.81 3.09
N TRP A 60 -8.25 -8.45 2.25
CA TRP A 60 -8.38 -7.30 1.38
C TRP A 60 -9.60 -7.42 0.45
N HIS A 61 -9.93 -8.63 -0.03
CA HIS A 61 -10.97 -8.85 -1.02
C HIS A 61 -12.35 -8.92 -0.39
N THR A 62 -12.51 -9.67 0.70
CA THR A 62 -13.84 -9.89 1.30
C THR A 62 -14.21 -8.84 2.33
N ASP A 63 -13.23 -8.24 3.01
CA ASP A 63 -13.50 -7.32 4.11
C ASP A 63 -13.48 -5.87 3.66
N LEU A 64 -12.56 -5.47 2.76
CA LEU A 64 -12.31 -4.06 2.42
C LEU A 64 -12.98 -3.57 1.13
N ASN A 65 -13.54 -4.47 0.31
CA ASN A 65 -14.16 -4.13 -0.97
C ASN A 65 -15.69 -4.31 -0.93
N ASP A 66 -16.42 -3.48 -1.66
CA ASP A 66 -17.84 -3.71 -1.91
C ASP A 66 -18.02 -4.99 -2.76
N PRO A 67 -18.97 -5.87 -2.42
CA PRO A 67 -19.11 -7.16 -3.10
C PRO A 67 -19.70 -7.06 -4.52
N VAL A 68 -20.16 -5.88 -4.94
CA VAL A 68 -20.85 -5.69 -6.23
C VAL A 68 -20.15 -4.65 -7.10
N THR A 69 -19.85 -3.50 -6.51
CA THR A 69 -19.21 -2.37 -7.16
C THR A 69 -17.71 -2.47 -6.97
N ARG A 70 -16.93 -2.13 -7.98
CA ARG A 70 -15.47 -1.99 -7.82
C ARG A 70 -15.17 -0.69 -7.07
N ASP A 71 -15.41 -0.71 -5.77
CA ASP A 71 -15.06 0.35 -4.82
C ASP A 71 -14.82 -0.26 -3.43
N TYR A 72 -14.26 0.53 -2.53
CA TYR A 72 -14.09 0.15 -1.14
C TYR A 72 -15.41 0.22 -0.38
N ILE A 73 -15.45 -0.43 0.78
CA ILE A 73 -16.56 -0.33 1.73
C ILE A 73 -16.81 1.13 2.17
N PHE A 74 -17.97 1.39 2.80
CA PHE A 74 -18.35 2.68 3.36
C PHE A 74 -18.10 2.76 4.88
N GLY A 75 -18.26 3.95 5.45
CA GLY A 75 -17.92 4.24 6.86
C GLY A 75 -18.57 3.30 7.87
N GLU A 76 -19.84 2.96 7.68
CA GLU A 76 -20.57 2.04 8.56
C GLU A 76 -19.98 0.63 8.53
N GLN A 77 -19.65 0.13 7.33
CA GLN A 77 -19.05 -1.18 7.13
C GLN A 77 -17.62 -1.23 7.68
N PHE A 78 -16.84 -0.16 7.49
CA PHE A 78 -15.49 -0.06 8.03
C PHE A 78 -15.51 -0.05 9.57
N ALA A 79 -16.40 0.75 10.16
CA ALA A 79 -16.57 0.81 11.62
C ALA A 79 -16.99 -0.55 12.21
N GLU A 80 -17.94 -1.25 11.57
CA GLU A 80 -18.34 -2.60 11.97
C GLU A 80 -17.17 -3.60 11.86
N LEU A 81 -16.46 -3.58 10.73
CA LEU A 81 -15.32 -4.47 10.47
C LEU A 81 -14.25 -4.30 11.54
N VAL A 82 -13.67 -3.10 11.68
CA VAL A 82 -12.53 -2.89 12.58
C VAL A 82 -12.94 -3.00 14.05
N GLY A 83 -14.15 -2.57 14.40
CA GLY A 83 -14.73 -2.76 15.73
C GLY A 83 -14.88 -4.24 16.10
N SER A 84 -15.32 -5.07 15.14
CA SER A 84 -15.42 -6.54 15.32
C SER A 84 -14.05 -7.21 15.49
N ARG A 85 -12.96 -6.53 15.08
CA ARG A 85 -11.56 -6.96 15.22
C ARG A 85 -10.89 -6.38 16.47
N GLY A 86 -11.65 -5.71 17.34
CA GLY A 86 -11.16 -5.16 18.61
C GLY A 86 -10.45 -3.82 18.48
N ILE A 87 -10.56 -3.16 17.32
CA ILE A 87 -9.95 -1.85 17.04
C ILE A 87 -10.95 -0.74 17.41
N ASP A 88 -10.52 0.22 18.21
CA ASP A 88 -11.22 1.49 18.40
C ASP A 88 -10.45 2.65 17.75
N ARG A 89 -10.99 3.87 17.83
CA ARG A 89 -10.41 5.05 17.19
C ARG A 89 -9.02 5.45 17.71
N ASN A 90 -8.65 5.02 18.91
CA ASN A 90 -7.38 5.36 19.57
C ASN A 90 -6.38 4.21 19.62
N SER A 91 -6.73 3.06 19.03
CA SER A 91 -5.85 1.89 18.97
C SER A 91 -4.65 2.20 18.08
N THR A 92 -3.46 1.74 18.45
CA THR A 92 -2.34 1.63 17.54
C THR A 92 -2.54 0.36 16.72
N VAL A 93 -2.53 0.47 15.39
CA VAL A 93 -2.72 -0.67 14.48
C VAL A 93 -1.41 -0.97 13.76
N VAL A 94 -0.85 -2.15 13.98
CA VAL A 94 0.36 -2.62 13.27
C VAL A 94 -0.07 -3.66 12.24
N ILE A 95 0.16 -3.36 10.95
CA ILE A 95 -0.22 -4.24 9.84
C ILE A 95 1.04 -4.91 9.27
N TYR A 96 0.95 -6.20 8.98
CA TYR A 96 2.00 -6.96 8.31
C TYR A 96 1.40 -7.96 7.31
N GLY A 97 2.21 -8.45 6.38
CA GLY A 97 1.79 -9.50 5.46
C GLY A 97 2.94 -10.06 4.62
N ASP A 98 2.58 -10.92 3.69
CA ASP A 98 3.48 -11.53 2.70
C ASP A 98 4.00 -10.53 1.65
N LYS A 99 4.97 -10.99 0.85
CA LYS A 99 5.49 -10.30 -0.34
C LYS A 99 5.97 -8.87 -0.05
N SER A 100 6.77 -8.71 1.01
CA SER A 100 7.29 -7.40 1.41
C SER A 100 6.16 -6.39 1.68
N ASN A 101 5.11 -6.80 2.39
CA ASN A 101 4.00 -5.96 2.85
C ASN A 101 3.14 -5.31 1.74
N TRP A 102 2.99 -5.92 0.57
CA TRP A 102 2.10 -5.37 -0.47
C TRP A 102 0.68 -5.10 0.04
N TRP A 103 0.04 -6.13 0.58
CA TRP A 103 -1.35 -6.03 1.03
C TRP A 103 -1.47 -5.37 2.40
N ALA A 104 -0.41 -5.45 3.21
CA ALA A 104 -0.32 -4.66 4.45
C ALA A 104 -0.31 -3.15 4.17
N ALA A 105 0.48 -2.69 3.18
CA ALA A 105 0.50 -1.28 2.76
C ALA A 105 -0.83 -0.85 2.14
N TYR A 106 -1.50 -1.74 1.39
CA TYR A 106 -2.84 -1.49 0.85
C TYR A 106 -3.86 -1.32 1.97
N THR A 107 -3.87 -2.22 2.95
CA THR A 107 -4.76 -2.14 4.09
C THR A 107 -4.51 -0.88 4.91
N LEU A 108 -3.24 -0.48 5.10
CA LEU A 108 -2.90 0.81 5.72
C LEU A 108 -3.47 2.00 4.93
N TRP A 109 -3.33 1.97 3.60
CA TRP A 109 -3.89 3.02 2.74
C TRP A 109 -5.42 3.08 2.85
N VAL A 110 -6.12 1.95 2.94
CA VAL A 110 -7.58 1.92 3.18
C VAL A 110 -7.93 2.50 4.55
N PHE A 111 -7.19 2.15 5.62
CA PHE A 111 -7.38 2.78 6.94
C PHE A 111 -7.20 4.30 6.90
N SER A 112 -6.30 4.78 6.04
CA SER A 112 -6.04 6.22 5.85
C SER A 112 -7.23 6.94 5.19
N LEU A 113 -7.98 6.27 4.29
CA LEU A 113 -9.23 6.82 3.74
C LEU A 113 -10.29 7.10 4.81
N PHE A 114 -10.29 6.33 5.90
CA PHE A 114 -11.19 6.52 7.05
C PHE A 114 -10.54 7.32 8.19
N GLY A 115 -9.34 7.86 7.93
CA GLY A 115 -8.59 8.74 8.80
C GLY A 115 -8.09 8.09 10.09
N HIS A 116 -7.93 6.77 10.17
CA HIS A 116 -7.37 6.15 11.39
C HIS A 116 -5.94 6.68 11.62
N GLU A 117 -5.68 7.30 12.76
CA GLU A 117 -4.48 8.14 12.93
C GLU A 117 -3.20 7.30 13.08
N ASP A 118 -3.18 6.35 14.01
CA ASP A 118 -1.98 5.55 14.35
C ASP A 118 -2.02 4.16 13.70
N VAL A 119 -1.62 4.13 12.43
CA VAL A 119 -1.46 2.90 11.65
C VAL A 119 -0.02 2.81 11.17
N ARG A 120 0.62 1.66 11.42
CA ARG A 120 2.04 1.39 11.19
C ARG A 120 2.23 0.10 10.40
N LEU A 121 3.32 -0.03 9.66
CA LEU A 121 3.74 -1.31 9.07
C LEU A 121 4.84 -1.98 9.90
N LEU A 122 4.78 -3.30 10.00
CA LEU A 122 5.88 -4.12 10.49
C LEU A 122 6.97 -4.20 9.43
N ASP A 123 8.11 -3.55 9.63
CA ASP A 123 9.19 -3.50 8.65
C ASP A 123 9.80 -4.89 8.39
N GLY A 124 9.67 -5.37 7.14
CA GLY A 124 10.02 -6.73 6.73
C GLY A 124 8.84 -7.72 6.70
N GLY A 125 7.72 -7.36 7.30
CA GLY A 125 6.48 -8.12 7.23
C GLY A 125 6.56 -9.54 7.78
N ARG A 126 5.71 -10.41 7.23
CA ARG A 126 5.62 -11.84 7.62
C ARG A 126 6.93 -12.57 7.34
N ASP A 127 7.54 -12.31 6.18
CA ASP A 127 8.73 -13.02 5.71
C ASP A 127 9.91 -12.84 6.67
N LYS A 128 10.16 -11.60 7.13
CA LYS A 128 11.22 -11.31 8.09
C LYS A 128 10.93 -11.90 9.48
N TRP A 129 9.69 -11.82 9.96
CA TRP A 129 9.29 -12.41 11.24
C TRP A 129 9.61 -13.92 11.29
N ILE A 130 9.26 -14.64 10.23
CA ILE A 130 9.54 -16.07 10.07
C ILE A 130 11.05 -16.33 9.93
N ALA A 131 11.75 -15.54 9.12
CA ALA A 131 13.20 -15.69 8.90
C ALA A 131 14.01 -15.49 10.19
N GLU A 132 13.55 -14.62 11.09
CA GLU A 132 14.14 -14.40 12.41
C GLU A 132 13.80 -15.51 13.43
N GLY A 133 12.96 -16.48 13.04
CA GLY A 133 12.56 -17.60 13.91
C GLY A 133 11.67 -17.17 15.07
N ARG A 134 10.91 -16.08 14.91
CA ARG A 134 10.00 -15.57 15.94
C ARG A 134 8.77 -16.45 16.06
N GLU A 135 8.11 -16.34 17.22
CA GLU A 135 6.95 -17.17 17.57
C GLU A 135 5.80 -16.97 16.57
N THR A 136 5.19 -18.07 16.16
CA THR A 136 3.95 -18.09 15.37
C THR A 136 2.98 -19.07 16.02
N THR A 137 1.69 -18.85 15.83
CA THR A 137 0.62 -19.70 16.35
C THR A 137 -0.46 -19.90 15.30
N THR A 138 -1.25 -20.96 15.45
CA THR A 138 -2.50 -21.18 14.69
C THR A 138 -3.74 -20.90 15.56
N ASP A 139 -3.54 -20.51 16.82
CA ASP A 139 -4.63 -20.25 17.76
C ASP A 139 -5.33 -18.93 17.43
N GLU A 140 -6.64 -18.96 17.23
CA GLU A 140 -7.43 -17.73 17.06
C GLU A 140 -7.39 -16.89 18.35
N PRO A 141 -7.04 -15.59 18.26
CA PRO A 141 -6.99 -14.75 19.45
C PRO A 141 -8.40 -14.50 20.01
N PRO A 142 -8.56 -14.38 21.34
CA PRO A 142 -9.81 -13.92 21.91
C PRO A 142 -10.02 -12.44 21.57
N ILE A 143 -10.92 -12.15 20.62
CA ILE A 143 -11.24 -10.78 20.23
C ILE A 143 -12.32 -10.23 21.16
N ILE A 144 -12.07 -9.05 21.74
CA ILE A 144 -13.07 -8.27 22.45
C ILE A 144 -13.52 -7.15 21.51
N PRO A 145 -14.73 -7.22 20.91
CA PRO A 145 -15.21 -6.18 20.02
C PRO A 145 -15.21 -4.81 20.69
N ARG A 146 -14.85 -3.78 19.94
CA ARG A 146 -14.88 -2.38 20.39
C ARG A 146 -15.80 -1.56 19.51
N GLU A 147 -16.25 -0.43 20.05
CA GLU A 147 -17.01 0.56 19.29
C GLU A 147 -16.02 1.42 18.48
N TYR A 148 -16.21 1.45 17.16
CA TYR A 148 -15.51 2.35 16.26
C TYR A 148 -16.50 3.40 15.73
N PRO A 149 -16.17 4.70 15.75
CA PRO A 149 -17.07 5.72 15.24
C PRO A 149 -17.20 5.61 13.72
N VAL A 150 -18.42 5.76 13.21
CA VAL A 150 -18.65 5.87 11.77
C VAL A 150 -17.98 7.14 11.26
N SER A 151 -17.00 6.99 10.36
CA SER A 151 -16.31 8.10 9.69
C SER A 151 -16.72 8.18 8.22
N GLU A 152 -16.85 9.41 7.71
CA GLU A 152 -16.99 9.63 6.28
C GLU A 152 -15.64 9.33 5.60
N ARG A 153 -15.68 8.59 4.48
CA ARG A 153 -14.49 8.23 3.72
C ARG A 153 -13.95 9.47 2.98
N SER A 154 -12.67 9.78 3.16
CA SER A 154 -11.99 10.91 2.50
C SER A 154 -11.07 10.40 1.40
N ASP A 155 -11.56 10.40 0.16
CA ASP A 155 -10.81 9.88 -0.99
C ASP A 155 -9.84 10.92 -1.57
N VAL A 156 -10.25 12.18 -1.64
CA VAL A 156 -9.63 13.21 -2.49
C VAL A 156 -8.14 13.45 -2.22
N GLU A 157 -7.71 13.32 -0.96
CA GLU A 157 -6.33 13.62 -0.55
C GLU A 157 -5.34 12.55 -0.99
N ILE A 158 -5.73 11.26 -1.00
CA ILE A 158 -4.80 10.14 -1.18
C ILE A 158 -5.21 9.17 -2.30
N ARG A 159 -6.36 9.39 -2.94
CA ARG A 159 -6.90 8.57 -4.04
C ARG A 159 -7.08 9.43 -5.28
N ALA A 160 -6.66 8.89 -6.43
CA ALA A 160 -6.93 9.48 -7.73
C ALA A 160 -7.88 8.56 -8.50
N PHE A 161 -8.84 9.14 -9.22
CA PHE A 161 -9.70 8.45 -10.17
C PHE A 161 -9.20 8.64 -11.60
N LYS A 162 -9.76 7.88 -12.55
CA LYS A 162 -9.36 7.96 -13.97
C LYS A 162 -9.39 9.39 -14.53
N ASP A 163 -10.41 10.18 -14.19
CA ASP A 163 -10.54 11.55 -14.69
C ASP A 163 -9.49 12.48 -14.05
N ASP A 164 -9.14 12.28 -12.76
CA ASP A 164 -8.03 12.99 -12.13
C ASP A 164 -6.69 12.68 -12.82
N VAL A 165 -6.49 11.45 -13.29
CA VAL A 165 -5.27 11.06 -14.01
C VAL A 165 -5.20 11.72 -15.38
N LEU A 166 -6.33 11.89 -16.07
CA LEU A 166 -6.41 12.64 -17.32
C LEU A 166 -6.05 14.12 -17.11
N ASP A 167 -6.64 14.76 -16.11
CA ASP A 167 -6.34 16.15 -15.76
C ASP A 167 -4.87 16.30 -15.33
N HIS A 168 -4.33 15.33 -14.58
CA HIS A 168 -2.92 15.32 -14.15
C HIS A 168 -1.96 15.22 -15.33
N LEU A 169 -2.30 14.45 -16.36
CA LEU A 169 -1.53 14.38 -17.61
C LEU A 169 -1.52 15.72 -18.34
N ASP A 170 -2.67 16.37 -18.46
CA ASP A 170 -2.81 17.65 -19.15
C ASP A 170 -2.01 18.78 -18.45
N MET A 171 -1.85 18.68 -17.13
CA MET A 171 -1.04 19.60 -16.33
C MET A 171 0.47 19.26 -16.34
N GLY A 172 0.87 18.14 -16.95
CA GLY A 172 2.26 17.67 -16.94
C GLY A 172 2.72 17.11 -15.59
N GLY A 173 1.79 16.60 -14.78
CA GLY A 173 2.03 16.03 -13.47
C GLY A 173 2.86 14.74 -13.51
N LYS A 174 3.40 14.35 -12.36
CA LYS A 174 4.29 13.18 -12.25
C LYS A 174 3.48 11.90 -12.08
N LEU A 175 3.75 10.91 -12.93
CA LEU A 175 3.15 9.58 -12.88
C LEU A 175 4.21 8.51 -12.67
N ILE A 176 3.94 7.56 -11.78
CA ILE A 176 4.83 6.43 -11.50
C ILE A 176 4.07 5.13 -11.75
N ASP A 177 4.53 4.38 -12.76
CA ASP A 177 4.12 3.01 -13.03
C ASP A 177 5.02 2.05 -12.27
N VAL A 178 4.46 1.38 -11.26
CA VAL A 178 5.24 0.52 -10.36
C VAL A 178 5.27 -0.95 -10.78
N ARG A 179 4.75 -1.26 -11.97
CA ARG A 179 4.73 -2.61 -12.54
C ARG A 179 6.09 -3.02 -13.10
N SER A 180 6.21 -4.28 -13.53
CA SER A 180 7.44 -4.77 -14.15
C SER A 180 7.74 -4.05 -15.47
N PRO A 181 9.00 -4.04 -15.95
CA PRO A 181 9.35 -3.47 -17.25
C PRO A 181 8.56 -4.09 -18.42
N GLU A 182 8.20 -5.38 -18.34
CA GLU A 182 7.43 -6.09 -19.37
C GLU A 182 5.94 -5.68 -19.37
N GLU A 183 5.35 -5.44 -18.19
CA GLU A 183 4.01 -4.87 -18.07
C GLU A 183 3.98 -3.43 -18.61
N TYR A 184 5.00 -2.63 -18.27
CA TYR A 184 5.15 -1.24 -18.71
C TYR A 184 5.36 -1.14 -20.22
N SER A 185 6.26 -1.93 -20.81
CA SER A 185 6.53 -1.90 -22.25
C SER A 185 5.34 -2.39 -23.09
N GLY A 186 4.40 -3.09 -22.44
CA GLY A 186 3.26 -3.72 -23.07
C GLY A 186 3.60 -5.02 -23.79
N GLU A 187 4.67 -5.69 -23.37
CA GLU A 187 4.96 -7.09 -23.69
C GLU A 187 3.98 -8.03 -23.00
N ARG A 188 3.49 -7.65 -21.81
CA ARG A 188 2.47 -8.38 -21.03
C ARG A 188 1.42 -7.43 -20.45
N THR A 189 0.29 -7.98 -20.03
CA THR A 189 -0.77 -7.22 -19.33
C THR A 189 -0.81 -7.52 -17.83
N THR A 190 -0.10 -8.56 -17.41
CA THR A 190 0.03 -8.98 -16.01
C THR A 190 1.48 -9.29 -15.67
N ALA A 191 1.79 -9.33 -14.38
CA ALA A 191 3.14 -9.58 -13.88
C ALA A 191 3.69 -10.92 -14.39
N PRO A 192 5.03 -11.07 -14.54
CA PRO A 192 5.60 -12.23 -15.23
C PRO A 192 5.19 -13.62 -14.72
N ALA A 193 4.79 -13.72 -13.45
CA ALA A 193 4.34 -14.94 -12.78
C ALA A 193 2.83 -15.22 -12.84
N TYR A 194 2.01 -14.33 -13.43
CA TYR A 194 0.53 -14.40 -13.40
C TYR A 194 -0.08 -14.58 -14.81
N PRO A 195 -1.30 -15.15 -14.95
CA PRO A 195 -1.99 -15.31 -16.24
C PRO A 195 -2.33 -13.95 -16.89
N ASP A 196 -2.25 -13.85 -18.22
CA ASP A 196 -2.61 -12.64 -18.99
C ASP A 196 -4.15 -12.51 -19.13
N GLU A 197 -4.83 -12.03 -18.10
CA GLU A 197 -6.30 -11.87 -18.11
C GLU A 197 -6.78 -10.53 -17.50
N GLY A 198 -5.96 -9.47 -17.56
CA GLY A 198 -6.24 -8.21 -16.84
C GLY A 198 -6.85 -7.06 -17.64
N ALA A 199 -6.46 -6.86 -18.90
CA ALA A 199 -6.79 -5.67 -19.68
C ALA A 199 -6.83 -5.93 -21.19
N LEU A 200 -7.64 -5.17 -21.93
CA LEU A 200 -7.76 -5.30 -23.39
C LEU A 200 -6.60 -4.67 -24.17
N ARG A 201 -5.79 -3.82 -23.53
CA ARG A 201 -4.62 -3.14 -24.09
C ARG A 201 -3.43 -3.24 -23.15
N ALA A 202 -2.24 -3.33 -23.74
CA ALA A 202 -0.95 -3.40 -23.04
C ALA A 202 -0.12 -2.15 -23.34
N GLY A 203 0.70 -1.73 -22.39
CA GLY A 203 1.48 -0.49 -22.44
C GLY A 203 1.47 0.20 -21.07
N HIS A 204 1.68 1.51 -21.08
CA HIS A 204 1.61 2.37 -19.89
C HIS A 204 0.89 3.69 -20.21
N ILE A 205 0.55 4.45 -19.17
CA ILE A 205 -0.01 5.79 -19.28
C ILE A 205 1.11 6.72 -19.78
N PRO A 206 0.88 7.60 -20.78
CA PRO A 206 1.92 8.50 -21.29
C PRO A 206 2.63 9.28 -20.19
N SER A 207 3.89 9.64 -20.41
CA SER A 207 4.80 10.32 -19.46
C SER A 207 5.14 9.56 -18.17
N ALA A 208 4.49 8.43 -17.87
CA ALA A 208 4.75 7.69 -16.65
C ALA A 208 6.19 7.18 -16.58
N HIS A 209 6.81 7.32 -15.41
CA HIS A 209 8.09 6.71 -15.12
C HIS A 209 7.91 5.26 -14.67
N ASN A 210 8.69 4.32 -15.22
CA ASN A 210 8.70 2.95 -14.70
C ASN A 210 9.67 2.80 -13.52
N VAL A 211 9.12 2.63 -12.32
CA VAL A 211 9.88 2.31 -11.10
C VAL A 211 9.23 1.11 -10.42
N PRO A 212 9.66 -0.13 -10.74
CA PRO A 212 9.12 -1.32 -10.11
C PRO A 212 9.15 -1.19 -8.59
N TRP A 213 8.01 -1.41 -7.93
CA TRP A 213 7.82 -1.20 -6.48
C TRP A 213 8.94 -1.86 -5.64
N ALA A 214 9.42 -3.03 -6.09
CA ALA A 214 10.44 -3.86 -5.42
C ALA A 214 11.77 -3.12 -5.24
N LYS A 215 12.04 -2.08 -6.04
CA LYS A 215 13.24 -1.25 -5.88
C LYS A 215 13.30 -0.55 -4.54
N ALA A 216 12.17 -0.32 -3.86
CA ALA A 216 12.13 0.30 -2.54
C ALA A 216 12.26 -0.68 -1.37
N ALA A 217 12.19 -1.99 -1.64
CA ALA A 217 12.39 -3.05 -0.65
C ALA A 217 13.83 -3.60 -0.71
N ALA A 218 14.34 -3.99 0.45
CA ALA A 218 15.58 -4.74 0.61
C ALA A 218 15.33 -6.26 0.42
N GLU A 219 16.40 -7.05 0.34
CA GLU A 219 16.30 -8.49 0.11
C GLU A 219 15.56 -9.25 1.23
N ASP A 220 15.59 -8.72 2.45
CA ASP A 220 14.87 -9.27 3.62
C ASP A 220 13.43 -8.74 3.75
N GLY A 221 12.94 -8.03 2.74
CA GLY A 221 11.60 -7.44 2.70
C GLY A 221 11.45 -6.13 3.47
N THR A 222 12.49 -5.64 4.15
CA THR A 222 12.44 -4.33 4.82
C THR A 222 12.46 -3.18 3.83
N PHE A 223 11.99 -1.99 4.23
CA PHE A 223 12.21 -0.78 3.43
C PHE A 223 13.70 -0.41 3.40
N LYS A 224 14.15 0.05 2.23
CA LYS A 224 15.52 0.55 2.04
C LYS A 224 15.81 1.79 2.90
N PRO A 225 17.09 2.06 3.24
CA PRO A 225 17.49 3.29 3.91
C PRO A 225 17.06 4.55 3.16
N LEU A 226 16.88 5.66 3.88
CA LEU A 226 16.42 6.92 3.30
C LEU A 226 17.29 7.39 2.11
N ALA A 227 18.62 7.21 2.20
CA ALA A 227 19.55 7.58 1.14
C ALA A 227 19.23 6.88 -0.19
N ASP A 228 19.02 5.56 -0.17
CA ASP A 228 18.68 4.78 -1.36
C ASP A 228 17.31 5.20 -1.94
N LEU A 229 16.34 5.48 -1.05
CA LEU A 229 15.02 5.94 -1.48
C LEU A 229 15.10 7.33 -2.15
N ASN A 230 15.92 8.24 -1.64
CA ASN A 230 16.18 9.53 -2.28
C ASN A 230 16.84 9.37 -3.65
N GLU A 231 17.82 8.47 -3.79
CA GLU A 231 18.43 8.17 -5.08
C GLU A 231 17.39 7.65 -6.10
N ILE A 232 16.52 6.73 -5.68
CA ILE A 232 15.48 6.15 -6.56
C ILE A 232 14.48 7.21 -7.01
N TYR A 233 13.91 7.98 -6.09
CA TYR A 233 12.73 8.81 -6.35
C TYR A 233 13.08 10.26 -6.64
N ARG A 234 13.95 10.90 -5.85
CA ARG A 234 14.32 12.30 -6.07
C ARG A 234 15.32 12.44 -7.19
N GLU A 235 16.43 11.72 -7.13
CA GLU A 235 17.48 11.84 -8.15
C GLU A 235 17.09 11.11 -9.45
N GLY A 236 16.59 9.88 -9.33
CA GLY A 236 16.24 9.04 -10.47
C GLY A 236 15.05 9.53 -11.29
N LEU A 237 14.09 10.23 -10.66
CA LEU A 237 12.90 10.75 -11.34
C LEU A 237 12.86 12.28 -11.41
N GLY A 238 13.71 12.97 -10.67
CA GLY A 238 13.69 14.43 -10.56
C GLY A 238 12.52 14.96 -9.73
N LEU A 239 12.07 14.21 -8.73
CA LEU A 239 10.98 14.64 -7.83
C LEU A 239 11.48 15.64 -6.78
N THR A 240 10.64 16.63 -6.51
CA THR A 240 10.81 17.71 -5.54
C THR A 240 9.60 17.77 -4.61
N ASP A 241 9.74 18.40 -3.43
CA ASP A 241 8.67 18.42 -2.42
C ASP A 241 7.37 19.09 -2.89
N ASP A 242 7.44 19.92 -3.94
CA ASP A 242 6.31 20.61 -4.55
C ASP A 242 5.60 19.80 -5.64
N ASP A 243 6.08 18.60 -5.98
CA ASP A 243 5.48 17.77 -7.03
C ASP A 243 4.24 17.01 -6.53
N ASP A 244 3.14 17.13 -7.27
CA ASP A 244 2.00 16.22 -7.17
C ASP A 244 2.31 14.91 -7.92
N VAL A 245 2.18 13.78 -7.23
CA VAL A 245 2.56 12.46 -7.74
C VAL A 245 1.36 11.51 -7.70
N ILE A 246 1.10 10.85 -8.83
CA ILE A 246 0.16 9.74 -8.89
C ILE A 246 0.92 8.43 -9.13
N ALA A 247 0.76 7.46 -8.22
CA ALA A 247 1.27 6.11 -8.38
C ALA A 247 0.18 5.15 -8.83
N TYR A 248 0.51 4.21 -9.74
CA TYR A 248 -0.42 3.18 -10.18
C TYR A 248 0.26 1.85 -10.50
N CYS A 249 -0.50 0.77 -10.46
CA CYS A 249 -0.06 -0.57 -10.84
C CYS A 249 -1.10 -1.28 -11.71
N ARG A 250 -1.58 -2.47 -11.29
CA ARG A 250 -2.65 -3.22 -11.94
C ARG A 250 -4.00 -3.08 -11.21
N ILE A 251 -4.04 -3.19 -9.88
CA ILE A 251 -5.27 -3.07 -9.07
C ILE A 251 -5.12 -2.22 -7.79
N GLY A 252 -4.07 -1.39 -7.68
CA GLY A 252 -3.86 -0.48 -6.53
C GLY A 252 -3.01 -1.05 -5.37
N GLU A 253 -2.77 -2.35 -5.35
CA GLU A 253 -2.07 -3.08 -4.28
C GLU A 253 -0.57 -2.75 -4.27
N ARG A 254 0.12 -2.92 -5.40
CA ARG A 254 1.56 -2.62 -5.51
C ARG A 254 1.85 -1.12 -5.44
N SER A 255 0.94 -0.27 -5.92
CA SER A 255 1.09 1.18 -5.86
C SER A 255 0.84 1.75 -4.48
N SER A 256 0.06 1.08 -3.62
CA SER A 256 -0.06 1.46 -2.21
C SER A 256 1.27 1.38 -1.45
N HIS A 257 2.11 0.38 -1.76
CA HIS A 257 3.46 0.27 -1.21
C HIS A 257 4.33 1.47 -1.61
N THR A 258 4.32 1.87 -2.88
CA THR A 258 5.04 3.07 -3.32
C THR A 258 4.43 4.36 -2.77
N TRP A 259 3.10 4.45 -2.65
CA TRP A 259 2.43 5.56 -1.97
C TRP A 259 2.91 5.70 -0.52
N PHE A 260 3.02 4.59 0.22
CA PHE A 260 3.54 4.59 1.59
C PHE A 260 4.98 5.11 1.64
N VAL A 261 5.84 4.65 0.72
CA VAL A 261 7.24 5.10 0.63
C VAL A 261 7.33 6.60 0.37
N LEU A 262 6.60 7.12 -0.61
CA LEU A 262 6.62 8.54 -0.96
C LEU A 262 6.06 9.40 0.17
N THR A 263 4.90 9.02 0.71
CA THR A 263 4.18 9.81 1.73
C THR A 263 4.90 9.76 3.07
N HIS A 264 5.18 8.57 3.59
CA HIS A 264 5.61 8.40 4.98
C HIS A 264 7.13 8.32 5.15
N LEU A 265 7.85 7.73 4.19
CA LEU A 265 9.30 7.60 4.32
C LEU A 265 10.05 8.81 3.77
N LEU A 266 9.57 9.37 2.64
CA LEU A 266 10.17 10.49 1.95
C LEU A 266 9.50 11.85 2.23
N GLY A 267 8.28 11.87 2.77
CA GLY A 267 7.59 13.07 3.21
C GLY A 267 6.91 13.90 2.11
N PHE A 268 6.56 13.30 0.98
CA PHE A 268 5.80 14.00 -0.06
C PHE A 268 4.34 14.18 0.36
N GLU A 269 3.79 15.39 0.26
CA GLU A 269 2.42 15.71 0.66
C GLU A 269 1.38 15.44 -0.45
N GLY A 270 1.75 15.67 -1.72
CA GLY A 270 0.85 15.58 -2.89
C GLY A 270 0.75 14.19 -3.54
N VAL A 271 0.74 13.10 -2.77
CA VAL A 271 0.80 11.73 -3.32
C VAL A 271 -0.57 11.05 -3.30
N ARG A 272 -1.05 10.65 -4.49
CA ARG A 272 -2.30 9.90 -4.66
C ARG A 272 -2.08 8.53 -5.28
N ASN A 273 -2.83 7.53 -4.82
CA ASN A 273 -2.89 6.20 -5.40
C ASN A 273 -4.05 6.11 -6.39
N TYR A 274 -3.77 5.75 -7.65
CA TYR A 274 -4.81 5.43 -8.64
C TYR A 274 -5.11 3.93 -8.60
N ASP A 275 -6.08 3.53 -7.77
CA ASP A 275 -6.44 2.13 -7.52
C ASP A 275 -7.15 1.46 -8.71
N GLY A 276 -7.85 2.24 -9.53
CA GLY A 276 -8.38 1.79 -10.83
C GLY A 276 -7.29 1.16 -11.69
N SER A 277 -6.10 1.79 -11.70
CA SER A 277 -4.85 1.26 -12.21
C SER A 277 -4.96 0.70 -13.64
N TRP A 278 -4.06 -0.21 -14.05
CA TRP A 278 -4.04 -0.72 -15.43
C TRP A 278 -5.26 -1.57 -15.81
N THR A 279 -5.93 -2.21 -14.85
CA THR A 279 -7.16 -2.98 -15.15
C THR A 279 -8.30 -2.08 -15.62
N GLU A 280 -8.43 -0.87 -15.05
CA GLU A 280 -9.35 0.15 -15.56
C GLU A 280 -8.80 0.80 -16.84
N TRP A 281 -7.58 1.35 -16.79
CA TRP A 281 -7.02 2.15 -17.89
C TRP A 281 -6.86 1.33 -19.17
N GLY A 282 -6.27 0.14 -19.09
CA GLY A 282 -6.07 -0.75 -20.24
C GLY A 282 -7.36 -1.35 -20.80
N SER A 283 -8.50 -1.12 -20.15
CA SER A 283 -9.82 -1.56 -20.61
C SER A 283 -10.74 -0.40 -21.01
N ALA A 284 -10.35 0.84 -20.71
CA ALA A 284 -11.11 2.04 -21.03
C ALA A 284 -11.06 2.36 -22.53
N VAL A 285 -12.19 2.81 -23.07
CA VAL A 285 -12.29 3.21 -24.48
C VAL A 285 -11.68 4.60 -24.65
N ARG A 286 -10.73 4.73 -25.59
CA ARG A 286 -10.14 6.01 -26.04
C ARG A 286 -9.31 6.78 -25.01
N VAL A 287 -8.73 6.10 -24.02
CA VAL A 287 -7.64 6.68 -23.19
C VAL A 287 -6.29 6.58 -23.92
N PRO A 288 -5.35 7.51 -23.68
CA PRO A 288 -4.04 7.47 -24.32
C PRO A 288 -3.15 6.38 -23.70
N ILE A 289 -2.39 5.68 -24.55
CA ILE A 289 -1.49 4.58 -24.16
C ILE A 289 -0.20 4.67 -24.98
N VAL A 290 0.94 4.49 -24.32
CA VAL A 290 2.27 4.36 -24.93
C VAL A 290 2.77 2.91 -24.77
N LYS A 291 3.54 2.42 -25.75
CA LYS A 291 4.24 1.13 -25.68
C LYS A 291 5.74 1.32 -25.80
N GLY A 292 6.50 0.34 -25.35
CA GLY A 292 7.97 0.37 -25.33
C GLY A 292 8.54 0.91 -24.02
N ALA A 293 9.86 1.03 -23.96
CA ALA A 293 10.57 1.43 -22.73
C ALA A 293 10.60 2.95 -22.50
N GLU A 294 10.30 3.74 -23.52
CA GLU A 294 10.27 5.20 -23.42
C GLU A 294 8.95 5.68 -22.80
N ARG A 295 8.99 6.79 -22.05
CA ARG A 295 7.80 7.39 -21.38
C ARG A 295 6.74 7.87 -22.36
N GLY A 296 7.17 8.22 -23.57
CA GLY A 296 6.33 8.88 -24.57
C GLY A 296 5.88 10.28 -24.16
N GLU A 297 5.27 10.98 -25.13
CA GLU A 297 4.69 12.31 -24.93
C GLU A 297 3.17 12.19 -24.73
N VAL A 298 2.61 13.12 -23.97
CA VAL A 298 1.15 13.26 -23.85
C VAL A 298 0.60 13.62 -25.24
N PRO A 299 -0.32 12.83 -25.82
CA PRO A 299 -0.85 13.14 -27.14
C PRO A 299 -1.54 14.51 -27.14
N THR A 300 -1.16 15.39 -28.05
CA THR A 300 -1.90 16.63 -28.27
C THR A 300 -3.27 16.30 -28.85
N ALA A 301 -4.33 16.86 -28.25
CA ALA A 301 -5.72 16.72 -28.70
C ALA A 301 -5.93 17.19 -30.16
#